data_AF-A0A3C1GVK6-F1
#
_entry.id   AF-A0A3C1GVK6-F1
#
_cell.length_a   1.000
_cell.length_b   1.000
_cell.length_c   1.000
_cell.angle_alpha   90.00
_cell.angle_beta   90.00
_cell.angle_gamma   90.00
#
_symmetry.space_group_name_H-M   'P 1'
#
loop_
_entity.id
_entity.type
_entity.pdbx_description
1 polymer ?
#
loop_
_entity_poly.entity_id
_entity_poly.type
_entity_poly.pdbx_seq_one_letter_code
_entity_poly.pdbx_strand_id
1 'polypeptide(L)'
;LCQRAAHDPEQRYAMLIDEINRANVARVFGELLSLIEPDKRVGTPNAMSVTLAYSGRSFSVPANVDIYATMNTQDHSLAPLDMALRRRFRFIDCPPQPEL
;
A
#
# COMPACT_ATOMS: atom_id res chain seq x y z
N LEU A 1 5.79 -4.50 10.50
CA LEU A 1 4.48 -5.12 10.16
C LEU A 1 4.66 -6.37 9.31
N CYS A 2 5.24 -6.30 8.10
CA CYS A 2 5.40 -7.47 7.22
C CYS A 2 6.13 -8.66 7.86
N GLN A 3 7.19 -8.42 8.65
CA GLN A 3 7.87 -9.50 9.37
C GLN A 3 6.95 -10.21 10.36
N ARG A 4 6.06 -9.50 11.06
CA ARG A 4 5.10 -10.13 11.98
C ARG A 4 4.07 -10.94 11.21
N ALA A 5 3.50 -10.35 10.15
CA ALA A 5 2.54 -11.03 9.29
C ALA A 5 3.10 -12.30 8.63
N ALA A 6 4.38 -12.31 8.26
CA ALA A 6 5.05 -13.48 7.70
C ALA A 6 5.21 -14.64 8.71
N HIS A 7 5.30 -14.36 10.00
CA HIS A 7 5.42 -15.37 11.06
C HIS A 7 4.06 -15.76 11.68
N ASP A 8 2.97 -15.16 11.19
CA ASP A 8 1.61 -15.34 11.73
C ASP A 8 0.58 -15.35 10.57
N PRO A 9 0.63 -16.39 9.70
CA PRO A 9 -0.14 -16.42 8.46
C PRO A 9 -1.66 -16.56 8.67
N GLU A 10 -2.08 -17.06 9.83
CA GLU A 10 -3.50 -17.25 10.18
C GLU A 10 -4.21 -15.94 10.55
N GLN A 11 -3.45 -14.88 10.84
CA GLN A 11 -4.01 -13.58 11.20
C GLN A 11 -3.81 -12.56 10.09
N ARG A 12 -4.82 -11.69 9.89
CA ARG A 12 -4.71 -10.56 8.97
C ARG A 12 -4.10 -9.36 9.66
N TYR A 13 -3.23 -8.66 8.95
CA TYR A 13 -2.58 -7.43 9.41
C TYR A 13 -3.02 -6.27 8.52
N ALA A 14 -3.43 -5.17 9.13
CA ALA A 14 -3.78 -3.95 8.40
C ALA A 14 -2.72 -2.86 8.59
N MET A 15 -2.29 -2.24 7.49
CA MET A 15 -1.55 -0.99 7.48
C MET A 15 -2.50 0.13 7.08
N LEU A 16 -2.78 1.03 8.03
CA LEU A 16 -3.55 2.24 7.77
C LEU A 16 -2.59 3.40 7.46
N ILE A 17 -2.81 4.07 6.32
CA ILE A 17 -2.05 5.24 5.89
C ILE A 17 -3.03 6.41 5.83
N ASP A 18 -2.92 7.34 6.77
CA ASP A 18 -3.75 8.54 6.76
C ASP A 18 -3.18 9.57 5.77
N GLU A 19 -4.06 10.25 5.04
CA GLU A 19 -3.74 11.31 4.07
C GLU A 19 -2.62 10.94 3.11
N ILE A 20 -2.78 9.83 2.39
CA ILE A 20 -1.72 9.28 1.53
C ILE A 20 -1.20 10.28 0.49
N ASN A 21 -2.02 11.24 0.05
CA ASN A 21 -1.63 12.27 -0.92
C ASN A 21 -0.76 13.41 -0.35
N ARG A 22 -0.49 13.44 0.96
CA ARG A 22 0.45 14.42 1.57
C ARG A 22 1.91 14.13 1.30
N ALA A 23 2.24 12.95 0.81
CA ALA A 23 3.59 12.59 0.42
C ALA A 23 3.69 12.37 -1.10
N ASN A 24 4.90 12.44 -1.64
CA ASN A 24 5.17 11.89 -2.97
C ASN A 24 5.14 10.36 -2.87
N VAL A 25 3.94 9.80 -3.03
CA VAL A 25 3.66 8.38 -2.82
C VAL A 25 4.52 7.49 -3.74
N ALA A 26 4.72 7.90 -4.99
CA ALA A 26 5.57 7.16 -5.93
C ALA A 26 7.02 7.06 -5.41
N ARG A 27 7.56 8.14 -4.84
CA ARG A 27 8.90 8.15 -4.24
C ARG A 27 8.96 7.37 -2.92
N VAL A 28 7.90 7.43 -2.11
CA VAL A 28 7.83 6.70 -0.82
C VAL A 28 7.77 5.20 -1.05
N PHE A 29 6.90 4.74 -1.97
CA PHE A 29 6.82 3.32 -2.30
C PHE A 29 8.03 2.87 -3.12
N GLY A 30 8.53 3.69 -4.05
CA GLY A 30 9.71 3.40 -4.84
C GLY A 30 9.68 2.00 -5.45
N GLU A 31 10.65 1.16 -5.08
CA GLU A 31 10.80 -0.23 -5.51
C GLU A 31 9.67 -1.15 -5.00
N LEU A 32 8.96 -0.75 -3.94
CA LEU A 32 7.87 -1.52 -3.33
C LEU A 32 6.55 -1.41 -4.10
N LEU A 33 6.46 -0.52 -5.10
CA LEU A 33 5.21 -0.24 -5.81
C LEU A 33 4.61 -1.49 -6.47
N SER A 34 5.43 -2.41 -6.96
CA SER A 34 4.94 -3.67 -7.54
C SER A 34 4.49 -4.67 -6.47
N LEU A 35 5.10 -4.62 -5.27
CA LEU A 35 4.84 -5.59 -4.19
C LEU A 35 3.50 -5.34 -3.46
N ILE A 36 2.91 -4.15 -3.60
CA ILE A 36 1.59 -3.89 -3.04
C ILE A 36 0.47 -4.51 -3.86
N GLU A 37 0.74 -4.97 -5.09
CA GLU A 37 -0.22 -5.72 -5.91
C GLU A 37 -0.52 -7.07 -5.25
N PRO A 38 -1.81 -7.44 -5.04
CA PRO A 38 -2.16 -8.68 -4.34
C PRO A 38 -1.53 -9.93 -4.95
N ASP A 39 -1.41 -10.03 -6.28
CA ASP A 39 -0.86 -11.21 -6.95
C ASP A 39 0.66 -11.32 -6.83
N LYS A 40 1.38 -10.24 -6.47
CA LYS A 40 2.84 -10.21 -6.32
C LYS A 40 3.34 -10.48 -4.91
N ARG A 41 2.43 -10.72 -3.96
CA ARG A 41 2.73 -10.92 -2.54
C ARG A 41 3.25 -12.33 -2.24
N VAL A 42 4.06 -12.48 -1.21
CA VAL A 42 4.47 -13.84 -0.78
C VAL A 42 3.24 -14.60 -0.28
N GLY A 43 3.10 -15.86 -0.74
CA GLY A 43 1.91 -16.69 -0.52
C GLY A 43 0.97 -16.77 -1.73
N THR A 44 1.24 -16.05 -2.82
CA THR A 44 0.49 -16.16 -4.08
C THR A 44 1.32 -16.85 -5.18
N PRO A 45 0.70 -17.31 -6.29
CA PRO A 45 1.41 -17.97 -7.38
C PRO A 45 2.46 -17.10 -8.10
N ASN A 46 2.26 -15.78 -8.14
CA ASN A 46 3.14 -14.83 -8.84
C ASN A 46 3.99 -14.01 -7.87
N ALA A 47 4.32 -14.58 -6.71
CA ALA A 47 5.08 -13.91 -5.66
C ALA A 47 6.39 -13.30 -6.19
N MET A 48 6.65 -12.06 -5.77
CA MET A 48 7.81 -11.27 -6.13
C MET A 48 8.55 -10.84 -4.87
N SER A 49 9.85 -10.64 -4.98
CA SER A 49 10.66 -9.94 -3.99
C SER A 49 11.53 -8.90 -4.68
N VAL A 50 11.81 -7.80 -4.00
CA VAL A 50 12.74 -6.77 -4.45
C VAL A 50 13.93 -6.68 -3.51
N THR A 51 15.09 -6.35 -4.05
CA THR A 51 16.30 -6.11 -3.24
C THR A 51 16.34 -4.64 -2.83
N LEU A 52 16.23 -4.36 -1.54
CA LEU A 52 16.20 -2.99 -1.03
C LEU A 52 17.55 -2.29 -1.26
N ALA A 53 17.53 -1.17 -1.98
CA ALA A 53 18.74 -0.44 -2.38
C ALA A 53 19.73 -0.13 -1.23
N TYR A 54 19.23 0.26 -0.05
CA TYR A 54 20.10 0.64 1.08
C TYR A 54 20.66 -0.52 1.89
N SER A 55 19.89 -1.61 2.02
CA SER A 55 20.27 -2.72 2.89
C SER A 55 20.79 -3.95 2.15
N GLY A 56 20.57 -4.01 0.83
CA GLY A 56 20.83 -5.20 0.00
C GLY A 56 19.97 -6.40 0.36
N ARG A 57 18.98 -6.25 1.26
CA ARG A 57 18.12 -7.36 1.71
C ARG A 57 16.96 -7.55 0.75
N SER A 58 16.64 -8.81 0.48
CA SER A 58 15.40 -9.16 -0.22
C SER A 58 14.20 -8.86 0.67
N PHE A 59 13.18 -8.24 0.09
CA PHE A 59 11.95 -7.85 0.75
C PHE A 59 10.73 -8.20 -0.10
N SER A 60 9.66 -8.66 0.56
CA SER A 60 8.36 -8.94 -0.05
C SER A 60 7.24 -8.60 0.93
N VAL A 61 6.03 -8.41 0.41
CA VAL A 61 4.82 -8.14 1.20
C VAL A 61 4.03 -9.45 1.35
N PRO A 62 3.67 -9.89 2.57
CA PRO A 62 2.83 -11.07 2.80
C PRO A 62 1.39 -10.91 2.30
N ALA A 63 0.80 -12.01 1.83
CA ALA A 63 -0.58 -12.03 1.34
C ALA A 63 -1.63 -11.67 2.42
N ASN A 64 -1.32 -11.88 3.70
CA ASN A 64 -2.17 -11.53 4.84
C ASN A 64 -2.02 -10.06 5.31
N VAL A 65 -1.38 -9.19 4.52
CA VAL A 65 -1.29 -7.75 4.81
C VAL A 65 -2.27 -6.95 3.95
N ASP A 66 -3.19 -6.21 4.55
CA ASP A 66 -4.05 -5.25 3.88
C ASP A 66 -3.52 -3.83 4.04
N ILE A 67 -3.64 -3.01 2.99
CA ILE A 67 -3.27 -1.59 3.03
C ILE A 67 -4.55 -0.77 2.84
N TYR A 68 -4.91 -0.01 3.86
CA TYR A 68 -6.01 0.95 3.82
C TYR A 68 -5.41 2.34 3.84
N ALA A 69 -5.95 3.22 3.01
CA ALA A 69 -5.47 4.59 2.92
C ALA A 69 -6.64 5.56 2.84
N THR A 70 -6.52 6.69 3.53
CA THR A 70 -7.42 7.82 3.38
C THR A 70 -6.76 8.85 2.45
N MET A 71 -7.59 9.66 1.81
CA MET A 71 -7.13 10.72 0.93
C MET A 71 -8.10 11.89 1.03
N ASN A 72 -7.57 13.10 1.20
CA ASN A 72 -8.36 14.31 1.02
C ASN A 72 -8.36 14.70 -0.47
N THR A 73 -9.48 14.56 -1.14
CA THR A 73 -9.60 14.85 -2.59
C THR A 73 -9.81 16.33 -2.91
N GLN A 74 -10.12 17.17 -1.91
CA GLN A 74 -10.40 18.60 -2.11
C GLN A 74 -9.15 19.49 -2.00
N ASP A 75 -8.08 18.98 -1.41
CA ASP A 75 -6.86 19.77 -1.22
C ASP A 75 -5.98 19.71 -2.48
N HIS A 76 -6.06 20.77 -3.28
CA HIS A 76 -5.27 20.96 -4.50
C HIS A 76 -3.79 21.24 -4.24
N SER A 77 -3.38 21.49 -2.98
CA SER A 77 -1.97 21.67 -2.62
C SER A 77 -1.21 20.34 -2.50
N LEU A 78 -1.94 19.22 -2.48
CA LEU A 78 -1.39 17.88 -2.31
C LEU A 78 -0.95 17.27 -3.64
N ALA A 79 0.06 16.40 -3.57
CA ALA A 79 0.57 15.75 -4.76
C ALA A 79 -0.53 14.85 -5.37
N PRO A 80 -0.87 14.99 -6.66
CA PRO A 80 -1.83 14.10 -7.30
C PRO A 80 -1.30 12.67 -7.26
N LEU A 81 -2.19 11.73 -6.94
CA LEU A 81 -1.81 10.32 -6.94
C LEU A 81 -1.55 9.86 -8.39
N ASP A 82 -0.34 9.39 -8.65
CA ASP A 82 0.05 8.87 -9.96
C ASP A 82 -0.89 7.73 -10.40
N MET A 83 -1.17 7.67 -11.71
CA MET A 83 -1.86 6.56 -12.37
C MET A 83 -1.32 5.19 -11.96
N ALA A 84 -0.01 5.08 -11.73
CA ALA A 84 0.61 3.84 -11.29
C ALA A 84 0.10 3.35 -9.93
N LEU A 85 -0.17 4.25 -8.99
CA LEU A 85 -0.75 3.91 -7.69
C LEU A 85 -2.25 3.72 -7.81
N ARG A 86 -2.94 4.55 -8.61
CA ARG A 86 -4.38 4.44 -8.84
C ARG A 86 -4.81 3.05 -9.33
N ARG A 87 -4.02 2.37 -10.17
CA ARG A 87 -4.34 0.99 -10.60
C ARG A 87 -4.16 -0.09 -9.51
N ARG A 88 -3.50 0.22 -8.39
CA ARG A 88 -3.16 -0.72 -7.31
C ARG A 88 -4.05 -0.58 -6.08
N PHE A 89 -4.83 0.49 -6.02
CA PHE A 89 -5.80 0.75 -4.96
C PHE A 89 -7.22 0.69 -5.51
N ARG A 90 -8.14 0.16 -4.71
CA ARG A 90 -9.57 0.35 -4.92
C ARG A 90 -9.98 1.66 -4.26
N PHE A 91 -10.58 2.57 -5.03
CA PHE A 91 -11.07 3.85 -4.53
C PHE A 91 -12.51 3.69 -4.06
N ILE A 92 -12.80 4.22 -2.87
CA ILE A 92 -14.13 4.27 -2.30
C ILE A 92 -14.36 5.72 -1.92
N ASP A 93 -15.33 6.36 -2.57
CA ASP A 93 -15.72 7.73 -2.24
C ASP A 93 -16.50 7.74 -0.93
N CYS A 94 -16.11 8.64 -0.02
CA CYS A 94 -16.76 8.82 1.28
C CYS A 94 -17.35 10.24 1.32
N PRO A 95 -18.57 10.44 0.80
CA PRO A 95 -19.22 11.74 0.88
C PRO A 95 -19.57 12.06 2.34
N PRO A 96 -19.65 13.35 2.73
CA PRO A 96 -20.17 13.73 4.03
C PRO A 96 -21.60 13.18 4.19
N GLN A 97 -21.93 12.74 5.40
CA GLN A 97 -23.26 12.26 5.78
C GLN A 97 -23.82 13.25 6.82
N PRO A 98 -24.51 14.32 6.39
CA PRO A 98 -24.99 15.39 7.27
C PRO A 98 -25.98 14.91 8.34
N GLU A 99 -26.59 13.75 8.15
CA GLU A 99 -27.63 13.20 9.00
C GLU A 99 -27.13 12.24 10.09
N LEU A 100 -25.81 11.97 10.15
CA LEU A 100 -25.17 11.17 11.21
C LEU A 100 -24.66 12.02 12.37
#